data_AF-A0A7X0UDK4-F1
#
_entry.id   AF-A0A7X0UDK4-F1
#
_cell.length_a   1.000
_cell.length_b   1.000
_cell.length_c   1.000
_cell.angle_alpha   90.00
_cell.angle_beta   90.00
_cell.angle_gamma   90.00
#
_symmetry.space_group_name_H-M   'P 1'
#
loop_
_entity.id
_entity.type
_entity.pdbx_description
1 polymer ?
#
loop_
_entity_poly.entity_id
_entity_poly.type
_entity_poly.pdbx_seq_one_letter_code
_entity_poly.pdbx_strand_id
1 'polypeptide(L)'
;MSSEHVIVVEKRSDFRWSDPGVKIVTAEEFIAEGPQARSRVRKVTNLCRSYSYLGTGYYCSLLAEARGDRVTPGVEAILGLARGKARAASIAVLDRLVGPLPGIPRSISTLTLQVFFGRTEDAEFAALARRSFELFRCPLLEIAIERCDAPQGWHVAALQALDPRDVDAHRDEVFTEALGHFTRRSWRPVPPVAAPRMDLAILHDPDDPLPPSSAATLGKLVAIGDSMGIAAELIEKKDFRAWRSSMRCSSARPRPSTTTPSSSPSAPPRRACPSSTTRSPSCAAPTRPTWPSCCAATASPRRARTW
;
A
#
# COMPACT_ATOMS: atom_id res chain seq x y z
N MET A 1 -2.48 -16.19 -5.62
CA MET A 1 -3.13 -16.34 -4.31
C MET A 1 -3.75 -15.00 -3.94
N SER A 2 -5.08 -14.97 -3.75
CA SER A 2 -5.91 -13.75 -3.81
C SER A 2 -5.64 -12.79 -2.63
N SER A 3 -5.46 -11.50 -2.90
CA SER A 3 -5.52 -10.45 -1.89
C SER A 3 -6.97 -10.32 -1.42
N GLU A 4 -7.21 -10.30 -0.11
CA GLU A 4 -8.53 -10.04 0.45
C GLU A 4 -8.99 -8.64 0.05
N HIS A 5 -10.19 -8.52 -0.51
CA HIS A 5 -10.83 -7.26 -0.87
C HIS A 5 -12.13 -7.16 -0.08
N VAL A 6 -12.35 -6.00 0.54
CA VAL A 6 -13.60 -5.68 1.24
C VAL A 6 -14.17 -4.37 0.68
N ILE A 7 -15.47 -4.34 0.45
CA ILE A 7 -16.21 -3.13 0.10
C ILE A 7 -16.95 -2.67 1.34
N VAL A 8 -16.74 -1.42 1.74
CA VAL A 8 -17.39 -0.79 2.87
C VAL A 8 -18.49 0.11 2.36
N VAL A 9 -19.71 -0.08 2.86
CA VAL A 9 -20.89 0.75 2.56
C VAL A 9 -21.50 1.26 3.85
N GLU A 10 -22.20 2.38 3.83
CA GLU A 10 -22.79 2.91 5.05
C GLU A 10 -23.96 2.03 5.54
N LYS A 11 -24.88 1.68 4.64
CA LYS A 11 -25.92 0.67 4.86
C LYS A 11 -25.87 -0.38 3.76
N ARG A 12 -26.27 -1.63 4.08
CA ARG A 12 -26.36 -2.71 3.08
C ARG A 12 -27.31 -2.37 1.93
N SER A 13 -28.37 -1.61 2.19
CA SER A 13 -29.33 -1.14 1.18
C SER A 13 -28.74 -0.18 0.15
N ASP A 14 -27.60 0.45 0.46
CA ASP A 14 -26.96 1.40 -0.45
C ASP A 14 -26.20 0.68 -1.58
N PHE A 15 -25.95 -0.63 -1.41
CA PHE A 15 -25.36 -1.48 -2.44
C PHE A 15 -26.47 -2.28 -3.11
N ARG A 16 -27.06 -1.73 -4.19
CA ARG A 16 -28.15 -2.40 -4.92
C ARG A 16 -27.67 -3.35 -6.03
N TRP A 17 -26.40 -3.28 -6.40
CA TRP A 17 -25.85 -4.06 -7.51
C TRP A 17 -25.65 -5.52 -7.15
N SER A 18 -25.54 -6.36 -8.18
CA SER A 18 -25.28 -7.79 -8.04
C SER A 18 -23.96 -8.04 -7.30
N ASP A 19 -23.89 -9.12 -6.51
CA ASP A 19 -22.73 -9.46 -5.70
C ASP A 19 -21.46 -9.55 -6.57
N PRO A 20 -20.45 -8.68 -6.34
CA PRO A 20 -19.21 -8.69 -7.11
C PRO A 20 -18.31 -9.90 -6.80
N GLY A 21 -18.72 -10.81 -5.89
CA GLY A 21 -17.89 -11.90 -5.38
C GLY A 21 -16.85 -11.39 -4.37
N VAL A 22 -17.12 -10.24 -3.76
CA VAL A 22 -16.26 -9.54 -2.81
C VAL A 22 -17.05 -9.27 -1.54
N LYS A 23 -16.41 -9.42 -0.38
CA LYS A 23 -17.07 -9.22 0.92
C LYS A 23 -17.54 -7.77 1.05
N ILE A 24 -18.86 -7.58 1.24
CA ILE A 24 -19.47 -6.29 1.55
C ILE A 24 -19.70 -6.22 3.06
N VAL A 25 -19.26 -5.14 3.69
CA VAL A 25 -19.43 -4.87 5.13
C VAL A 25 -20.03 -3.49 5.33
N THR A 26 -20.79 -3.30 6.41
CA THR A 26 -21.23 -1.94 6.76
C THR A 26 -20.09 -1.14 7.37
N ALA A 27 -20.19 0.18 7.32
CA ALA A 27 -19.23 1.07 7.97
C ALA A 27 -19.16 0.82 9.47
N GLU A 28 -20.31 0.57 10.11
CA GLU A 28 -20.39 0.21 11.52
C GLU A 28 -19.65 -1.09 11.83
N GLU A 29 -19.87 -2.15 11.05
CA GLU A 29 -19.15 -3.43 11.17
C GLU A 29 -17.64 -3.25 10.96
N PHE A 30 -17.26 -2.43 9.98
CA PHE A 30 -15.87 -2.15 9.67
C PHE A 30 -15.14 -1.34 10.76
N ILE A 31 -15.84 -0.40 11.41
CA ILE A 31 -15.31 0.40 12.51
C ILE A 31 -15.21 -0.47 13.78
N ALA A 32 -16.25 -1.27 14.07
CA ALA A 32 -16.29 -2.16 15.22
C ALA A 32 -15.26 -3.31 15.11
N GLU A 33 -14.78 -3.62 13.90
CA GLU A 33 -13.71 -4.59 13.69
C GLU A 33 -12.44 -4.18 14.47
N GLY A 34 -12.07 -4.95 15.49
CA GLY A 34 -10.85 -4.70 16.26
C GLY A 34 -9.57 -4.84 15.41
N PRO A 35 -8.40 -4.42 15.94
CA PRO A 35 -7.12 -4.68 15.28
C PRO A 35 -6.91 -6.19 15.11
N GLN A 36 -6.85 -6.65 13.86
CA GLN A 36 -6.59 -8.06 13.56
C GLN A 36 -5.16 -8.19 13.03
N ALA A 37 -4.40 -9.13 13.59
CA ALA A 37 -3.11 -9.51 13.05
C ALA A 37 -3.32 -10.23 11.72
N ARG A 38 -3.20 -9.50 10.60
CA ARG A 38 -3.28 -10.06 9.26
C ARG A 38 -1.89 -10.27 8.68
N SER A 39 -1.67 -11.43 8.06
CA SER A 39 -0.42 -11.73 7.35
C SER A 39 -0.31 -11.03 6.00
N ARG A 40 -1.41 -10.46 5.48
CA ARG A 40 -1.47 -9.80 4.17
C ARG A 40 -2.25 -8.49 4.26
N VAL A 41 -1.82 -7.54 3.42
CA VAL A 41 -2.50 -6.26 3.22
C VAL A 41 -3.86 -6.50 2.55
N ARG A 42 -4.94 -6.08 3.21
CA ARG A 42 -6.30 -6.11 2.66
C ARG A 42 -6.55 -4.87 1.80
N LYS A 43 -7.30 -5.03 0.73
CA LYS A 43 -7.84 -3.90 -0.06
C LYS A 43 -9.19 -3.51 0.49
N VAL A 44 -9.41 -2.22 0.64
CA VAL A 44 -10.66 -1.65 1.13
C VAL A 44 -11.17 -0.66 0.09
N THR A 45 -12.33 -0.92 -0.51
CA THR A 45 -13.04 0.09 -1.30
C THR A 45 -14.09 0.70 -0.39
N ASN A 46 -13.93 1.98 -0.08
CA ASN A 46 -14.89 2.71 0.71
C ASN A 46 -15.88 3.38 -0.26
N LEU A 47 -17.15 2.96 -0.17
CA LEU A 47 -18.31 3.47 -0.90
C LEU A 47 -19.32 4.03 0.10
N CYS A 48 -18.86 4.71 1.15
CA CYS A 48 -19.74 5.48 2.02
C CYS A 48 -20.35 6.67 1.27
N ARG A 49 -21.50 7.14 1.75
CA ARG A 49 -22.30 8.22 1.13
C ARG A 49 -21.58 9.56 1.12
N SER A 50 -20.81 9.83 2.17
CA SER A 50 -20.08 11.07 2.35
C SER A 50 -18.69 10.83 2.93
N TYR A 51 -17.75 11.66 2.48
CA TYR A 51 -16.36 11.71 2.97
C TYR A 51 -16.07 13.03 3.71
N SER A 52 -17.09 13.69 4.25
CA SER A 52 -16.90 14.90 5.06
C SER A 52 -15.91 14.65 6.19
N TYR A 53 -15.16 15.69 6.57
CA TYR A 53 -14.21 15.61 7.68
C TYR A 53 -14.94 15.15 8.96
N LEU A 54 -14.36 14.16 9.66
CA LEU A 54 -14.98 13.49 10.82
C LEU A 54 -16.32 12.79 10.53
N GLY A 55 -16.65 12.55 9.26
CA GLY A 55 -17.78 11.71 8.87
C GLY A 55 -17.43 10.23 8.89
N THR A 56 -18.46 9.38 8.77
CA THR A 56 -18.31 7.91 8.75
C THR A 56 -17.34 7.44 7.68
N GLY A 57 -17.46 7.92 6.44
CA GLY A 57 -16.56 7.56 5.35
C GLY A 57 -15.10 7.96 5.63
N TYR A 58 -14.88 9.13 6.25
CA TYR A 58 -13.54 9.57 6.65
C TYR A 58 -12.92 8.63 7.70
N TYR A 59 -13.69 8.25 8.73
CA TYR A 59 -13.21 7.32 9.76
C TYR A 59 -12.91 5.93 9.22
N CYS A 60 -13.72 5.40 8.30
CA CYS A 60 -13.42 4.11 7.66
C CYS A 60 -12.07 4.14 6.93
N SER A 61 -11.79 5.21 6.16
CA SER A 61 -10.50 5.34 5.48
C SER A 61 -9.33 5.52 6.45
N LEU A 62 -9.50 6.31 7.51
CA LEU A 62 -8.47 6.52 8.53
C LEU A 62 -8.13 5.21 9.27
N LEU A 63 -9.13 4.45 9.69
CA LEU A 63 -8.93 3.18 10.37
C LEU A 63 -8.31 2.13 9.45
N ALA A 64 -8.70 2.11 8.17
CA ALA A 64 -8.08 1.23 7.19
C ALA A 64 -6.57 1.52 7.05
N GLU A 65 -6.18 2.78 6.90
CA GLU A 65 -4.76 3.17 6.82
C GLU A 65 -4.00 2.84 8.10
N ALA A 66 -4.59 3.09 9.27
CA ALA A 66 -3.99 2.75 10.57
C ALA A 66 -3.77 1.23 10.75
N ARG A 67 -4.63 0.40 10.15
CA ARG A 67 -4.49 -1.06 10.11
C ARG A 67 -3.46 -1.54 9.06
N GLY A 68 -2.92 -0.64 8.24
CA GLY A 68 -2.04 -0.97 7.11
C GLY A 68 -2.78 -1.54 5.90
N ASP A 69 -4.11 -1.40 5.85
CA ASP A 69 -4.93 -1.77 4.70
C ASP A 69 -4.77 -0.73 3.58
N ARG A 70 -4.93 -1.16 2.33
CA ARG A 70 -4.95 -0.27 1.17
C ARG A 70 -6.38 0.17 0.90
N VAL A 71 -6.71 1.41 1.27
CA VAL A 71 -8.04 1.95 1.09
C VAL A 71 -8.16 2.86 -0.14
N THR A 72 -9.34 2.89 -0.75
CA THR A 72 -9.69 3.80 -1.85
C THR A 72 -11.12 4.31 -1.62
N PRO A 73 -11.34 5.63 -1.39
CA PRO A 73 -10.31 6.68 -1.30
C PRO A 73 -9.55 6.65 0.04
N GLY A 74 -8.26 6.99 0.00
CA GLY A 74 -7.46 7.24 1.20
C GLY A 74 -7.76 8.58 1.86
N VAL A 75 -7.21 8.81 3.05
CA VAL A 75 -7.42 10.05 3.81
C VAL A 75 -6.87 11.25 3.05
N GLU A 76 -5.68 11.12 2.47
CA GLU A 76 -5.09 12.17 1.63
C GLU A 76 -5.97 12.50 0.42
N ALA A 77 -6.52 11.48 -0.24
CA ALA A 77 -7.43 11.64 -1.37
C ALA A 77 -8.72 12.38 -0.98
N ILE A 78 -9.33 12.00 0.15
CA ILE A 78 -10.51 12.67 0.70
C ILE A 78 -10.22 14.14 0.98
N LEU A 79 -9.11 14.43 1.65
CA LEU A 79 -8.72 15.80 1.99
C LEU A 79 -8.35 16.61 0.74
N GLY A 80 -7.73 15.98 -0.27
CA GLY A 80 -7.42 16.60 -1.56
C GLY A 80 -8.68 17.02 -2.31
N LEU A 81 -9.73 16.20 -2.26
CA LEU A 81 -11.04 16.49 -2.85
C LEU A 81 -11.77 17.66 -2.16
N ALA A 82 -11.60 17.79 -0.85
CA ALA A 82 -12.20 18.86 -0.04
C ALA A 82 -11.43 20.20 -0.09
N ARG A 83 -10.11 20.17 -0.31
CA ARG A 83 -9.24 21.37 -0.26
C ARG A 83 -9.21 22.14 -1.57
N GLY A 84 -9.75 23.37 -1.56
CA GLY A 84 -9.90 24.21 -2.76
C GLY A 84 -8.63 24.43 -3.60
N LYS A 85 -7.46 24.70 -3.00
CA LYS A 85 -6.23 24.99 -3.77
C LYS A 85 -5.64 23.77 -4.50
N ALA A 86 -5.55 22.64 -3.81
CA ALA A 86 -5.06 21.39 -4.41
C ALA A 86 -6.03 20.89 -5.49
N ARG A 87 -7.34 20.95 -5.18
CA ARG A 87 -8.41 20.67 -6.13
C ARG A 87 -8.34 21.57 -7.36
N ALA A 88 -8.11 22.88 -7.21
CA ALA A 88 -8.02 23.80 -8.34
C ALA A 88 -6.86 23.46 -9.30
N ALA A 89 -5.69 23.10 -8.76
CA ALA A 89 -4.56 22.68 -9.59
C ALA A 89 -4.86 21.37 -10.35
N SER A 90 -5.52 20.41 -9.71
CA SER A 90 -5.96 19.18 -10.35
C SER A 90 -7.06 19.42 -11.39
N ILE A 91 -8.00 20.34 -11.12
CA ILE A 91 -9.03 20.76 -12.07
C ILE A 91 -8.40 21.37 -13.34
N ALA A 92 -7.39 22.23 -13.20
CA ALA A 92 -6.69 22.80 -14.36
C ALA A 92 -5.99 21.73 -15.25
N VAL A 93 -5.61 20.58 -14.68
CA VAL A 93 -5.12 19.44 -15.45
C VAL A 93 -6.26 18.74 -16.18
N LEU A 94 -7.42 18.61 -15.54
CA LEU A 94 -8.61 17.99 -16.12
C LEU A 94 -9.25 18.86 -17.22
N ASP A 95 -9.24 20.18 -17.09
CA ASP A 95 -9.76 21.12 -18.09
C ASP A 95 -9.17 20.89 -19.47
N ARG A 96 -7.87 20.57 -19.54
CA ARG A 96 -7.17 20.29 -20.79
C ARG A 96 -7.68 19.03 -21.49
N LEU A 97 -8.42 18.17 -20.79
CA LEU A 97 -8.96 16.91 -21.29
C LEU A 97 -10.44 17.00 -21.66
N VAL A 98 -11.12 18.11 -21.37
CA VAL A 98 -12.53 18.30 -21.70
C VAL A 98 -12.73 18.43 -23.22
N GLY A 99 -11.73 18.95 -23.94
CA GLY A 99 -11.76 19.08 -25.39
C GLY A 99 -12.87 19.99 -25.92
N PRO A 100 -12.86 20.33 -27.22
CA PRO A 100 -14.01 20.96 -27.84
C PRO A 100 -15.14 19.94 -28.01
N LEU A 101 -16.36 20.32 -27.60
CA LEU A 101 -17.57 19.49 -27.75
C LEU A 101 -18.51 20.12 -28.78
N PRO A 102 -18.22 20.00 -30.10
CA PRO A 102 -18.98 20.66 -31.16
C PRO A 102 -20.40 20.10 -31.35
N GLY A 103 -20.64 18.85 -30.92
CA GLY A 103 -21.95 18.19 -31.05
C GLY A 103 -23.00 18.67 -30.04
N ILE A 104 -22.62 19.51 -29.06
CA ILE A 104 -23.51 19.91 -27.97
C ILE A 104 -24.19 21.24 -28.30
N PRO A 105 -25.54 21.28 -28.36
CA PRO A 105 -26.30 22.50 -28.64
C PRO A 105 -25.90 23.67 -27.72
N ARG A 106 -25.89 24.89 -28.28
CA ARG A 106 -25.55 26.11 -27.51
C ARG A 106 -26.51 26.40 -26.36
N SER A 107 -27.73 25.84 -26.39
CA SER A 107 -28.70 25.92 -25.29
C SER A 107 -28.26 25.16 -24.04
N ILE A 108 -27.36 24.19 -24.17
CA ILE A 108 -26.79 23.44 -23.05
C ILE A 108 -25.53 24.17 -22.58
N SER A 109 -25.61 24.70 -21.36
CA SER A 109 -24.51 25.39 -20.67
C SER A 109 -23.75 24.50 -19.69
N THR A 110 -24.36 23.40 -19.23
CA THR A 110 -23.80 22.55 -18.18
C THR A 110 -24.03 21.08 -18.51
N LEU A 111 -23.02 20.26 -18.25
CA LEU A 111 -23.04 18.81 -18.41
C LEU A 111 -22.57 18.16 -17.10
N THR A 112 -23.21 17.07 -16.72
CA THR A 112 -22.83 16.29 -15.54
C THR A 112 -22.35 14.93 -15.98
N LEU A 113 -21.10 14.62 -15.67
CA LEU A 113 -20.45 13.35 -15.97
C LEU A 113 -20.27 12.55 -14.69
N GLN A 114 -20.84 11.35 -14.65
CA GLN A 114 -20.57 10.40 -13.57
C GLN A 114 -19.42 9.47 -14.00
N VAL A 115 -18.48 9.28 -13.08
CA VAL A 115 -17.26 8.50 -13.28
C VAL A 115 -17.20 7.41 -12.22
N PHE A 116 -17.08 6.16 -12.67
CA PHE A 116 -16.98 4.96 -11.83
C PHE A 116 -15.60 4.34 -12.01
N PHE A 117 -14.76 4.39 -10.98
CA PHE A 117 -13.40 3.82 -10.97
C PHE A 117 -12.54 4.25 -12.16
N GLY A 118 -12.73 5.48 -12.64
CA GLY A 118 -12.03 6.04 -13.81
C GLY A 118 -12.61 5.65 -15.16
N ARG A 119 -13.83 5.11 -15.19
CA ARG A 119 -14.60 4.82 -16.40
C ARG A 119 -15.87 5.66 -16.40
N THR A 120 -16.41 5.86 -17.59
CA THR A 120 -17.69 6.52 -17.81
C THR A 120 -18.35 5.90 -19.04
N GLU A 121 -19.64 6.12 -19.21
CA GLU A 121 -20.44 5.65 -20.33
C GLU A 121 -20.04 6.36 -21.63
N ASP A 122 -19.75 7.65 -21.53
CA ASP A 122 -19.41 8.51 -22.65
C ASP A 122 -17.94 8.36 -23.08
N ALA A 123 -17.72 7.70 -24.22
CA ALA A 123 -16.37 7.42 -24.73
C ALA A 123 -15.53 8.70 -24.97
N GLU A 124 -16.18 9.82 -25.31
CA GLU A 124 -15.53 11.12 -25.51
C GLU A 124 -14.84 11.62 -24.23
N PHE A 125 -15.39 11.29 -23.06
CA PHE A 125 -14.84 11.68 -21.76
C PHE A 125 -13.97 10.60 -21.10
N ALA A 126 -13.64 9.51 -21.80
CA ALA A 126 -12.87 8.41 -21.22
C ALA A 126 -11.49 8.84 -20.68
N ALA A 127 -10.81 9.77 -21.36
CA ALA A 127 -9.53 10.31 -20.90
C ALA A 127 -9.68 11.15 -19.63
N LEU A 128 -10.73 12.00 -19.57
CA LEU A 128 -11.08 12.81 -18.41
C LEU A 128 -11.45 11.92 -17.21
N ALA A 129 -12.28 10.91 -17.43
CA ALA A 129 -12.69 9.93 -16.42
C ALA A 129 -11.47 9.21 -15.83
N ARG A 130 -10.59 8.66 -16.68
CA ARG A 130 -9.37 7.96 -16.23
C ARG A 130 -8.48 8.88 -15.41
N ARG A 131 -8.22 10.10 -15.92
CA ARG A 131 -7.32 11.04 -15.26
C ARG A 131 -7.87 11.55 -13.93
N SER A 132 -9.16 11.79 -13.83
CA SER A 132 -9.80 12.21 -12.58
C SER A 132 -9.61 11.15 -11.48
N PHE A 133 -9.80 9.87 -11.81
CA PHE A 133 -9.57 8.78 -10.88
C PHE A 133 -8.09 8.62 -10.48
N GLU A 134 -7.16 8.81 -11.42
CA GLU A 134 -5.72 8.78 -11.11
C GLU A 134 -5.31 9.85 -10.10
N LEU A 135 -5.85 11.07 -10.24
CA LEU A 135 -5.54 12.24 -9.41
C LEU A 135 -6.20 12.16 -8.03
N PHE A 136 -7.50 11.89 -7.99
CA PHE A 136 -8.29 11.96 -6.76
C PHE A 136 -8.46 10.61 -6.07
N ARG A 137 -8.17 9.49 -6.74
CA ARG A 137 -8.32 8.12 -6.22
C ARG A 137 -9.68 7.88 -5.54
N CYS A 138 -10.73 8.55 -6.02
CA CYS A 138 -12.07 8.45 -5.48
C CYS A 138 -12.91 7.49 -6.34
N PRO A 139 -13.50 6.43 -5.78
CA PRO A 139 -14.24 5.40 -6.53
C PRO A 139 -15.36 5.95 -7.41
N LEU A 140 -16.18 6.85 -6.86
CA LEU A 140 -17.33 7.43 -7.53
C LEU A 140 -17.16 8.94 -7.52
N LEU A 141 -17.12 9.51 -8.72
CA LEU A 141 -16.95 10.94 -8.93
C LEU A 141 -18.07 11.46 -9.80
N GLU A 142 -18.49 12.68 -9.52
CA GLU A 142 -19.31 13.48 -10.40
C GLU A 142 -18.54 14.73 -10.80
N ILE A 143 -18.50 14.99 -12.10
CA ILE A 143 -17.78 16.10 -12.70
C ILE A 143 -18.81 16.99 -13.41
N ALA A 144 -18.94 18.23 -12.96
CA ALA A 144 -19.74 19.23 -13.64
C ALA A 144 -18.85 20.01 -14.61
N ILE A 145 -19.26 20.08 -15.87
CA ILE A 145 -18.56 20.76 -16.95
C ILE A 145 -19.47 21.89 -17.43
N GLU A 146 -18.94 23.11 -17.49
CA GLU A 146 -19.67 24.29 -17.91
C GLU A 146 -19.06 24.91 -19.16
N ARG A 147 -19.93 25.48 -19.98
CA ARG A 147 -19.55 26.18 -21.20
C ARG A 147 -18.96 27.54 -20.82
N CYS A 148 -17.82 27.89 -21.43
CA CYS A 148 -17.15 29.16 -21.21
C CYS A 148 -16.63 29.78 -22.51
N ASP A 149 -16.26 31.07 -22.45
CA ASP A 149 -15.76 31.83 -23.60
C ASP A 149 -14.28 31.50 -23.96
N ALA A 150 -13.71 30.46 -23.36
CA ALA A 150 -12.34 30.02 -23.65
C ALA A 150 -12.24 29.34 -25.03
N PRO A 151 -11.03 29.22 -25.62
CA PRO A 151 -10.85 28.58 -26.94
C PRO A 151 -11.38 27.14 -27.05
N GLN A 152 -11.37 26.40 -25.93
CA GLN A 152 -11.90 25.04 -25.83
C GLN A 152 -13.42 24.98 -25.59
N GLY A 153 -14.06 26.11 -25.28
CA GLY A 153 -15.50 26.27 -25.10
C GLY A 153 -16.09 25.68 -23.82
N TRP A 154 -15.31 24.91 -23.04
CA TRP A 154 -15.76 24.19 -21.86
C TRP A 154 -14.69 24.14 -20.77
N HIS A 155 -15.10 24.04 -19.51
CA HIS A 155 -14.20 23.78 -18.38
C HIS A 155 -14.90 22.95 -17.30
N VAL A 156 -14.12 22.29 -16.46
CA VAL A 156 -14.59 21.60 -15.26
C VAL A 156 -14.91 22.65 -14.18
N ALA A 157 -16.19 22.81 -13.89
CA ALA A 157 -16.68 23.75 -12.87
C ALA A 157 -16.62 23.13 -11.47
N ALA A 158 -17.00 21.86 -11.34
CA ALA A 158 -16.99 21.16 -10.07
C ALA A 158 -16.60 19.69 -10.23
N LEU A 159 -16.05 19.13 -9.17
CA LEU A 159 -15.68 17.73 -9.07
C LEU A 159 -15.92 17.27 -7.64
N GLN A 160 -16.86 16.35 -7.44
CA GLN A 160 -17.26 15.88 -6.12
C GLN A 160 -17.33 14.36 -6.06
N ALA A 161 -17.29 13.81 -4.84
CA ALA A 161 -17.58 12.41 -4.64
C ALA A 161 -19.08 12.18 -4.84
N LEU A 162 -19.44 11.11 -5.54
CA LEU A 162 -20.82 10.74 -5.80
C LEU A 162 -21.32 9.79 -4.70
N ASP A 163 -22.51 10.04 -4.15
CA ASP A 163 -23.20 9.09 -3.26
C ASP A 163 -23.59 7.86 -4.09
N PRO A 164 -23.31 6.62 -3.63
CA PRO A 164 -23.72 5.42 -4.34
C PRO A 164 -25.22 5.36 -4.68
N ARG A 165 -26.08 6.02 -3.89
CA ARG A 165 -27.53 6.07 -4.14
C ARG A 165 -27.91 6.96 -5.33
N ASP A 166 -27.05 7.90 -5.69
CA ASP A 166 -27.26 8.85 -6.79
C ASP A 166 -26.71 8.33 -8.13
N VAL A 167 -26.21 7.10 -8.16
CA VAL A 167 -25.90 6.39 -9.40
C VAL A 167 -27.22 6.10 -10.12
N ASP A 168 -27.32 6.54 -11.38
CA ASP A 168 -28.49 6.26 -12.22
C ASP A 168 -28.65 4.74 -12.44
N ALA A 169 -29.87 4.23 -12.36
CA ALA A 169 -30.18 2.82 -12.63
C ALA A 169 -29.81 2.41 -14.05
N HIS A 170 -29.88 3.32 -15.02
CA HIS A 170 -29.42 3.03 -16.38
C HIS A 170 -27.92 2.72 -16.44
N ARG A 171 -27.14 3.25 -15.50
CA ARG A 171 -25.68 3.11 -15.42
C ARG A 171 -25.22 1.96 -14.53
N ASP A 172 -26.14 1.15 -14.02
CA ASP A 172 -25.82 0.02 -13.13
C ASP A 172 -24.86 -0.99 -13.79
N GLU A 173 -25.01 -1.24 -15.09
CA GLU A 173 -24.12 -2.11 -15.86
C GLU A 173 -22.69 -1.54 -15.94
N VAL A 174 -22.57 -0.25 -16.26
CA VAL A 174 -21.29 0.47 -16.35
C VAL A 174 -20.59 0.47 -14.99
N PHE A 175 -21.34 0.73 -13.91
CA PHE A 175 -20.82 0.66 -12.55
C PHE A 175 -20.31 -0.75 -12.22
N THR A 176 -21.11 -1.79 -12.50
CA THR A 176 -20.79 -3.18 -12.15
C THR A 176 -19.58 -3.68 -12.93
N GLU A 177 -19.46 -3.32 -14.21
CA GLU A 177 -18.27 -3.62 -15.03
C GLU A 177 -17.04 -2.90 -14.48
N ALA A 178 -17.15 -1.61 -14.16
CA ALA A 178 -16.06 -0.82 -13.60
C ALA A 178 -15.58 -1.36 -12.24
N LEU A 179 -16.52 -1.71 -11.36
CA LEU A 179 -16.25 -2.34 -10.07
C LEU A 179 -15.58 -3.70 -10.25
N GLY A 180 -16.10 -4.54 -11.16
CA GLY A 180 -15.53 -5.84 -11.51
C GLY A 180 -14.09 -5.71 -12.02
N HIS A 181 -13.82 -4.72 -12.87
CA HIS A 181 -12.46 -4.41 -13.31
C HIS A 181 -11.58 -3.94 -12.16
N PHE A 182 -12.07 -3.08 -11.27
CA PHE A 182 -11.29 -2.56 -10.15
C PHE A 182 -10.94 -3.66 -9.12
N THR A 183 -11.87 -4.56 -8.82
CA THR A 183 -11.70 -5.64 -7.84
C THR A 183 -10.87 -6.80 -8.39
N ARG A 184 -11.09 -7.21 -9.65
CA ARG A 184 -10.34 -8.29 -10.32
C ARG A 184 -8.93 -7.90 -10.68
N ARG A 185 -8.65 -6.61 -10.87
CA ARG A 185 -7.28 -6.13 -11.07
C ARG A 185 -6.52 -6.41 -9.78
N SER A 186 -5.78 -7.51 -9.79
CA SER A 186 -4.72 -7.75 -8.83
C SER A 186 -3.80 -6.56 -8.94
N TRP A 187 -3.96 -5.64 -7.99
CA TRP A 187 -3.08 -4.50 -7.81
C TRP A 187 -1.67 -5.06 -7.86
N ARG A 188 -0.96 -4.83 -8.97
CA ARG A 188 0.47 -5.05 -9.00
C ARG A 188 1.02 -4.05 -8.01
N PRO A 189 1.64 -4.50 -6.91
CA PRO A 189 2.49 -3.59 -6.18
C PRO A 189 3.41 -2.98 -7.23
N VAL A 190 3.50 -1.66 -7.31
CA VAL A 190 4.74 -1.08 -7.79
C VAL A 190 5.80 -1.76 -6.93
N PRO A 191 6.75 -2.51 -7.50
CA PRO A 191 7.79 -3.14 -6.70
C PRO A 191 8.35 -2.03 -5.82
N PRO A 192 8.37 -2.17 -4.49
CA PRO A 192 9.13 -1.22 -3.69
C PRO A 192 10.51 -1.19 -4.32
N VAL A 193 10.93 -0.03 -4.81
CA VAL A 193 12.32 0.15 -5.22
C VAL A 193 13.10 -0.28 -3.99
N ALA A 194 13.88 -1.35 -4.12
CA ALA A 194 14.61 -1.90 -3.00
C ALA A 194 15.46 -0.76 -2.45
N ALA A 195 15.15 -0.31 -1.23
CA ALA A 195 15.96 0.72 -0.61
C ALA A 195 17.40 0.19 -0.57
N PRO A 196 18.38 0.97 -1.02
CA PRO A 196 19.76 0.55 -0.98
C PRO A 196 20.11 0.17 0.45
N ARG A 197 20.94 -0.86 0.61
CA ARG A 197 21.42 -1.31 1.93
C ARG A 197 22.24 -0.22 2.62
N MET A 198 22.85 0.65 1.81
CA MET A 198 23.70 1.75 2.23
C MET A 198 23.76 2.81 1.13
N ASP A 199 23.85 4.08 1.52
CA ASP A 199 24.16 5.20 0.64
C ASP A 199 25.67 5.52 0.72
N LEU A 200 26.34 5.65 -0.42
CA LEU A 200 27.76 5.96 -0.53
C LEU A 200 27.97 7.17 -1.43
N ALA A 201 28.41 8.29 -0.88
CA ALA A 201 28.90 9.41 -1.67
C ALA A 201 30.39 9.28 -1.92
N ILE A 202 30.77 9.41 -3.19
CA ILE A 202 32.16 9.47 -3.65
C ILE A 202 32.42 10.92 -4.02
N LEU A 203 33.18 11.62 -3.18
CA LEU A 203 33.59 12.99 -3.46
C LEU A 203 34.59 12.99 -4.61
N HIS A 204 34.29 13.71 -5.68
CA HIS A 204 35.21 13.93 -6.78
C HIS A 204 35.29 15.41 -7.15
N ASP A 205 36.40 15.78 -7.79
CA ASP A 205 36.60 17.08 -8.40
C ASP A 205 36.90 16.84 -9.89
N PRO A 206 36.01 17.26 -10.82
CA PRO A 206 36.24 17.07 -12.25
C PRO A 206 37.35 17.96 -12.81
N ASP A 207 37.72 19.04 -12.11
CA ASP A 207 38.71 20.03 -12.55
C ASP A 207 40.09 19.77 -11.93
N ASP A 208 40.27 18.69 -11.16
CA ASP A 208 41.56 18.30 -10.59
C ASP A 208 42.54 17.90 -11.73
N PRO A 209 43.69 18.58 -11.89
CA PRO A 209 44.66 18.24 -12.93
C PRO A 209 45.37 16.91 -12.69
N LEU A 210 45.33 16.34 -11.47
CA LEU A 210 45.95 15.07 -11.10
C LEU A 210 45.00 14.22 -10.23
N PRO A 211 43.87 13.77 -10.79
CA PRO A 211 42.89 13.06 -10.00
C PRO A 211 43.43 11.67 -9.61
N PRO A 212 43.13 11.19 -8.39
CA PRO A 212 43.59 9.88 -7.92
C PRO A 212 42.93 8.70 -8.67
N SER A 213 41.85 8.95 -9.42
CA SER A 213 41.12 7.96 -10.21
C SER A 213 40.51 8.60 -11.45
N SER A 214 40.46 7.87 -12.56
CA SER A 214 39.83 8.35 -13.78
C SER A 214 38.30 8.31 -13.68
N ALA A 215 37.62 9.17 -14.43
CA ALA A 215 36.15 9.20 -14.50
C ALA A 215 35.55 7.84 -14.90
N ALA A 216 36.23 7.09 -15.79
CA ALA A 216 35.83 5.74 -16.16
C ALA A 216 35.91 4.75 -14.99
N THR A 217 36.90 4.88 -14.11
CA THR A 217 37.03 4.07 -12.89
C THR A 217 35.95 4.42 -11.88
N LEU A 218 35.64 5.70 -11.71
CA LEU A 218 34.56 6.18 -10.84
C LEU A 218 33.19 5.68 -11.32
N GLY A 219 32.93 5.70 -12.62
CA GLY A 219 31.72 5.13 -13.21
C GLY A 219 31.59 3.61 -12.98
N LYS A 220 32.70 2.87 -13.04
CA LYS A 220 32.72 1.43 -12.68
C LYS A 220 32.44 1.22 -11.20
N LEU A 221 32.97 2.08 -10.31
CA LEU A 221 32.72 1.99 -8.87
C LEU A 221 31.24 2.18 -8.54
N VAL A 222 30.57 3.14 -9.20
CA VAL A 222 29.12 3.34 -9.10
C VAL A 222 28.36 2.10 -9.54
N ALA A 223 28.68 1.56 -10.72
CA ALA A 223 28.02 0.36 -11.25
C ALA A 223 28.20 -0.89 -10.37
N ILE A 224 29.39 -1.05 -9.77
CA ILE A 224 29.65 -2.13 -8.81
C ILE A 224 28.83 -1.92 -7.53
N GLY A 225 28.76 -0.68 -7.03
CA GLY A 225 27.91 -0.31 -5.88
C GLY A 225 26.45 -0.73 -6.10
N ASP A 226 25.88 -0.37 -7.25
CA ASP A 226 24.50 -0.73 -7.62
C ASP A 226 24.28 -2.25 -7.63
N SER A 227 25.24 -3.00 -8.19
CA SER A 227 25.19 -4.47 -8.21
C SER A 227 25.22 -5.11 -6.81
N MET A 228 25.77 -4.41 -5.82
CA MET A 228 25.85 -4.83 -4.41
C MET A 228 24.70 -4.28 -3.56
N GLY A 229 23.77 -3.52 -4.16
CA GLY A 229 22.67 -2.86 -3.46
C GLY A 229 23.13 -1.68 -2.62
N ILE A 230 24.20 -1.00 -3.02
CA ILE A 230 24.71 0.24 -2.42
C ILE A 230 24.39 1.36 -3.40
N ALA A 231 23.66 2.40 -2.96
CA ALA A 231 23.45 3.58 -3.79
C ALA A 231 24.71 4.43 -3.77
N ALA A 232 25.59 4.19 -4.74
CA ALA A 232 26.82 4.93 -4.92
C ALA A 232 26.58 6.12 -5.87
N GLU A 233 26.87 7.33 -5.41
CA GLU A 233 26.79 8.54 -6.25
C GLU A 233 28.04 9.39 -6.16
N LEU A 234 28.34 10.06 -7.26
CA LEU A 234 29.42 11.01 -7.36
C LEU A 234 28.92 12.39 -6.92
N ILE A 235 29.60 12.97 -5.93
CA ILE A 235 29.25 14.31 -5.42
C ILE A 235 30.44 15.25 -5.58
N GLU A 236 30.16 16.53 -5.77
CA GLU A 236 31.16 17.58 -5.65
C GLU A 236 31.09 18.23 -4.26
N LYS A 237 32.10 19.05 -3.93
CA LYS A 237 32.16 19.77 -2.64
C LYS A 237 30.91 20.62 -2.35
N LYS A 238 30.27 21.16 -3.40
CA LYS A 238 29.04 21.97 -3.30
C LYS A 238 27.82 21.15 -2.86
N ASP A 239 27.79 19.86 -3.21
CA ASP A 239 26.65 18.96 -2.99
C ASP A 239 26.68 18.28 -1.62
N PHE A 240 27.84 18.32 -0.94
CA PHE A 240 28.05 17.68 0.36
C PHE A 240 26.98 18.01 1.41
N ARG A 241 26.54 19.27 1.48
CA ARG A 241 25.54 19.71 2.47
C ARG A 241 24.13 19.21 2.14
N ALA A 242 23.79 19.17 0.85
CA ALA A 242 22.52 18.65 0.38
C ALA A 242 22.44 17.14 0.62
N TRP A 243 23.50 16.42 0.26
CA TRP A 243 23.61 14.97 0.46
C TRP A 243 23.57 14.55 1.94
N ARG A 244 24.29 15.27 2.82
CA ARG A 244 24.24 15.00 4.27
C ARG A 244 22.84 15.20 4.86
N SER A 245 21.98 15.97 4.19
CA SER A 245 20.62 16.25 4.66
C SER A 245 19.63 15.19 4.19
N SER A 246 19.83 14.60 3.00
CA SER A 246 19.02 13.47 2.51
C SER A 246 19.21 12.19 3.33
N MET A 247 20.43 11.90 3.82
CA MET A 247 20.72 10.72 4.66
C MET A 247 19.93 10.64 5.98
N ARG A 248 19.57 11.78 6.59
CA ARG A 248 18.82 11.81 7.86
C ARG A 248 17.35 11.40 7.68
N CYS A 249 16.82 11.46 6.46
CA CYS A 249 15.44 11.04 6.15
C CYS A 249 15.33 9.53 5.87
N SER A 250 16.40 8.89 5.37
CA SER A 250 16.36 7.48 4.92
C SER A 250 16.65 6.47 6.03
N SER A 251 17.24 6.89 7.16
CA SER A 251 17.49 6.01 8.32
C SER A 251 16.24 5.81 9.17
N ALA A 252 15.27 5.04 8.66
CA ALA A 252 14.32 4.37 9.53
C ALA A 252 15.11 3.51 10.54
N ARG A 253 14.96 3.80 11.84
CA ARG A 253 15.63 3.07 12.92
C ARG A 253 15.54 1.56 12.69
N PRO A 254 16.63 0.78 12.83
CA PRO A 254 16.49 -0.66 12.97
C PRO A 254 15.62 -0.92 14.20
N ARG A 255 14.54 -1.69 14.02
CA ARG A 255 13.74 -2.21 15.14
C ARG A 255 14.70 -2.96 16.07
N PRO A 256 14.69 -2.72 17.39
CA PRO A 256 15.50 -3.51 18.30
C PRO A 256 15.09 -4.98 18.13
N SER A 257 16.07 -5.85 17.88
CA SER A 257 15.89 -7.29 17.93
C SER A 257 15.41 -7.64 19.34
N THR A 258 14.15 -8.04 19.47
CA THR A 258 13.66 -8.68 20.70
C THR A 258 14.34 -10.04 20.82
N THR A 259 15.53 -10.04 21.39
CA THR A 259 16.13 -11.24 21.97
C THR A 259 15.21 -11.64 23.12
N THR A 260 14.35 -12.63 22.85
CA THR A 260 13.56 -13.28 23.89
C THR A 260 14.57 -14.01 24.79
N PRO A 261 14.67 -13.69 26.10
CA PRO A 261 15.48 -14.50 26.98
C PRO A 261 14.82 -15.87 27.09
N SER A 262 15.55 -16.92 26.72
CA SER A 262 15.16 -18.30 26.98
C SER A 262 15.03 -18.50 28.49
N SER A 263 13.80 -18.60 28.98
CA SER A 263 13.53 -19.05 30.34
C SER A 263 13.79 -20.56 30.42
N SER A 264 14.97 -20.93 30.90
CA SER A 264 15.22 -22.27 31.45
C SER A 264 14.28 -22.51 32.64
N PRO A 265 13.70 -23.71 32.80
CA PRO A 265 12.77 -23.99 33.89
C PRO A 265 13.52 -24.03 35.22
N SER A 266 13.06 -23.19 36.15
CA SER A 266 13.48 -23.14 37.54
C SER A 266 13.14 -24.44 38.27
N ALA A 267 14.15 -24.96 38.99
CA ALA A 267 14.05 -26.12 39.87
C ALA A 267 12.99 -25.92 40.97
N PRO A 268 12.32 -26.99 41.43
CA PRO A 268 11.35 -26.88 42.52
C PRO A 268 12.04 -26.61 43.87
N PRO A 269 11.40 -25.86 44.78
CA PRO A 269 11.99 -25.51 46.06
C PRO A 269 12.08 -26.73 46.99
N ARG A 270 13.23 -26.85 47.67
CA ARG A 270 13.49 -27.78 48.76
C ARG A 270 12.42 -27.58 49.86
N ARG A 271 11.60 -28.60 50.09
CA ARG A 271 10.79 -28.70 51.31
C ARG A 271 11.68 -29.12 52.47
N ALA A 272 11.63 -28.34 53.54
CA ALA A 272 12.18 -28.67 54.84
C ALA A 272 11.39 -29.85 55.46
N CYS A 273 12.11 -30.83 55.97
CA CYS A 273 11.58 -31.85 56.86
C CYS A 273 11.38 -31.28 58.27
N PRO A 274 10.32 -31.69 58.98
CA PRO A 274 10.38 -31.89 60.40
C PRO A 274 10.40 -33.39 60.73
N SER A 275 11.24 -33.69 61.72
CA SER A 275 11.43 -34.94 62.43
C SER A 275 10.13 -35.63 62.89
N SER A 276 10.01 -36.94 62.64
CA SER A 276 9.52 -37.87 63.65
C SER A 276 9.91 -39.32 63.33
N THR A 277 10.35 -39.95 64.40
CA THR A 277 10.78 -41.32 64.65
C THR A 277 9.73 -42.37 64.23
N THR A 278 10.14 -43.49 63.61
CA THR A 278 9.91 -44.89 64.08
C THR A 278 10.19 -45.95 63.00
N ARG A 279 11.13 -46.85 63.31
CA ARG A 279 11.36 -48.26 62.89
C ARG A 279 11.34 -48.72 61.41
N SER A 280 12.45 -49.36 61.04
CA SER A 280 12.77 -50.29 59.93
C SER A 280 11.93 -51.58 59.89
N PRO A 281 12.22 -52.59 59.01
CA PRO A 281 13.04 -52.63 57.78
C PRO A 281 12.36 -53.36 56.58
N SER A 282 12.91 -53.28 55.35
CA SER A 282 13.13 -54.43 54.42
C SER A 282 13.52 -54.02 52.99
N CYS A 283 14.69 -54.50 52.59
CA CYS A 283 15.17 -55.03 51.30
C CYS A 283 14.96 -54.35 49.92
N ALA A 284 16.11 -54.31 49.22
CA ALA A 284 16.37 -54.66 47.82
C ALA A 284 16.51 -53.53 46.76
N ALA A 285 17.66 -53.58 46.09
CA ALA A 285 18.05 -52.95 44.83
C ALA A 285 18.61 -54.05 43.90
N PRO A 286 19.11 -53.81 42.66
CA PRO A 286 18.79 -52.80 41.63
C PRO A 286 18.59 -53.46 40.23
N THR A 287 18.29 -52.70 39.16
CA THR A 287 18.82 -52.97 37.79
C THR A 287 18.56 -51.82 36.79
N ARG A 288 19.57 -51.53 35.95
CA ARG A 288 19.58 -50.58 34.81
C ARG A 288 19.01 -51.22 33.53
N PRO A 289 18.69 -50.41 32.49
CA PRO A 289 19.31 -50.63 31.17
C PRO A 289 19.69 -49.29 30.47
N THR A 290 20.90 -49.06 29.95
CA THR A 290 21.54 -49.48 28.67
C THR A 290 20.81 -49.09 27.38
N TRP A 291 21.45 -48.17 26.64
CA TRP A 291 21.18 -47.79 25.25
C TRP A 291 21.58 -48.90 24.27
N PRO A 292 21.02 -48.91 23.05
CA PRO A 292 21.67 -49.52 21.90
C PRO A 292 22.05 -48.51 20.81
N SER A 293 23.30 -48.64 20.36
CA SER A 293 23.81 -48.22 19.05
C SER A 293 23.99 -49.48 18.20
N CYS A 294 23.59 -49.48 16.93
CA CYS A 294 24.24 -50.24 15.86
C CYS A 294 23.67 -49.78 14.50
N CYS A 295 24.51 -49.33 13.56
CA CYS A 295 25.10 -50.10 12.44
C CYS A 295 24.34 -49.81 11.13
N ALA A 296 24.84 -48.95 10.22
CA ALA A 296 25.95 -49.11 9.27
C ALA A 296 25.61 -49.97 8.03
N ALA A 297 25.63 -49.35 6.83
CA ALA A 297 25.99 -49.96 5.53
C ALA A 297 26.18 -48.85 4.45
N THR A 298 27.41 -48.50 4.03
CA THR A 298 28.13 -48.89 2.78
C THR A 298 27.50 -48.33 1.48
N ALA A 299 27.93 -47.17 0.93
CA ALA A 299 29.08 -46.87 0.05
C ALA A 299 28.96 -47.29 -1.45
N SER A 300 28.90 -46.30 -2.36
CA SER A 300 29.77 -46.21 -3.57
C SER A 300 29.59 -44.91 -4.39
N PRO A 301 30.58 -44.49 -5.21
CA PRO A 301 30.88 -43.08 -5.53
C PRO A 301 30.71 -42.69 -7.01
N ARG A 302 30.76 -41.38 -7.35
CA ARG A 302 31.38 -40.87 -8.60
C ARG A 302 31.62 -39.35 -8.62
N ARG A 303 32.92 -39.03 -8.63
CA ARG A 303 33.72 -37.96 -9.27
C ARG A 303 33.10 -36.60 -9.69
N ALA A 304 33.85 -35.59 -9.25
CA ALA A 304 34.03 -34.22 -9.73
C ALA A 304 33.97 -33.96 -11.26
N ARG A 305 33.58 -32.74 -11.62
CA ARG A 305 34.32 -31.86 -12.54
C ARG A 305 33.89 -30.39 -12.39
N THR A 306 34.90 -29.55 -12.24
CA THR A 306 34.95 -28.11 -12.51
C THR A 306 34.59 -27.78 -13.95
N TRP A 307 33.88 -26.66 -14.16
CA TRP A 307 34.22 -25.53 -15.03
C TRP A 307 33.50 -24.29 -14.48
#